data_AF-A0A317IWG1-F1
#
_entry.id   AF-A0A317IWG1-F1
#
_cell.length_a   1.000
_cell.length_b   1.000
_cell.length_c   1.000
_cell.angle_alpha   90.00
_cell.angle_beta   90.00
_cell.angle_gamma   90.00
#
_symmetry.space_group_name_H-M   'P 1'
#
loop_
_entity.id
_entity.type
_entity.pdbx_description
1 polymer ?
#
loop_
_entity_poly.entity_id
_entity_poly.type
_entity_poly.pdbx_seq_one_letter_code
_entity_poly.pdbx_strand_id
1 'polypeptide(L)'
;MSDQPAKPKLDALTSLRFLSALLIVVGHAAASDSVFHLDPHGYFVRNVAYAQAVSFFFVLSGFILTYNYSGLKGLAHTKHFLWARIGRIWPSHLSTALLSMAVHPLEYVHFAWTSFSIILANLLLVQAWIPVREYYYSINPVSWSISDEFFFYLSFILLIRPWRWGWRSKLFLGVALVVLSITLGEVIQESHPGGRLTLCFEYLPTINPLCRIFEFILGMSIADIWLIRRQTLNNFGSTAMTIVELLVVLLVAASVLLTPCMVQALPVQNQSALARWLLYCGGAPLFAALIFVVAFQKGAIAKLLAHPWLVWLGEISYSIYLVHFTLLRYLLDPDVQKLYAHVNNWLLFSLYVAIVILVAHLNFALVESPFRKLFRQLSAGSVTCGLWPWSCLLVALQAVTVEIKSWSKWKRLVIFLECTFIVTFMIVMAQRVEAIKNRFQFKPVMLARNINFANKLLLEEVQLGYAKDSMKLRLVLHSLGRNIPDYSTRLVFYDGKACAIAKYDYPPEAKRHMYLPTSSWIDEKEFTASECKNLVAIGLTVWSVKPPYQLLPVAFPGELNGKVIIPVASQLIK
;
A
#
# COMPACT_ATOMS: atom_id res chain seq x y z
N MET A 1 12.93 -6.70 -17.30
CA MET A 1 11.46 -6.86 -17.28
C MET A 1 10.95 -6.18 -18.53
N SER A 2 10.47 -6.97 -19.50
CA SER A 2 10.17 -6.57 -20.88
C SER A 2 8.79 -5.92 -21.02
N ASP A 3 8.77 -4.72 -21.61
CA ASP A 3 7.70 -4.04 -22.38
C ASP A 3 6.30 -4.69 -22.43
N GLN A 4 5.59 -4.68 -21.30
CA GLN A 4 4.13 -4.71 -21.32
C GLN A 4 3.66 -3.26 -21.13
N PRO A 5 2.83 -2.70 -22.04
CA PRO A 5 2.31 -1.36 -21.86
C PRO A 5 1.58 -1.27 -20.52
N ALA A 6 1.81 -0.17 -19.79
CA ALA A 6 1.17 0.06 -18.51
C ALA A 6 -0.35 -0.05 -18.68
N LYS A 7 -0.99 -0.91 -17.88
CA LYS A 7 -2.45 -1.09 -17.89
C LYS A 7 -3.13 0.27 -17.60
N PRO A 8 -4.15 0.67 -18.37
CA PRO A 8 -4.82 1.95 -18.18
C PRO A 8 -5.41 2.06 -16.78
N LYS A 9 -5.30 3.24 -16.17
CA LYS A 9 -5.97 3.52 -14.91
C LYS A 9 -7.49 3.54 -15.11
N LEU A 10 -8.21 3.07 -14.09
CA LEU A 10 -9.67 3.05 -14.05
C LEU A 10 -10.14 4.16 -13.11
N ASP A 11 -10.07 5.40 -13.57
CA ASP A 11 -10.28 6.60 -12.76
C ASP A 11 -11.72 6.70 -12.27
N ALA A 12 -12.69 6.36 -13.13
CA ALA A 12 -14.11 6.33 -12.75
C ALA A 12 -14.38 5.36 -11.59
N LEU A 13 -13.74 4.18 -11.57
CA LEU A 13 -13.86 3.24 -10.46
C LEU A 13 -13.19 3.75 -9.18
N THR A 14 -12.16 4.58 -9.31
CA THR A 14 -11.51 5.23 -8.16
C THR A 14 -12.49 6.19 -7.49
N SER A 15 -13.19 7.01 -8.27
CA SER A 15 -14.21 7.95 -7.76
C SER A 15 -15.42 7.25 -7.15
N LEU A 16 -15.86 6.10 -7.68
CA LEU A 16 -16.94 5.31 -7.06
C LEU A 16 -16.59 4.90 -5.62
N ARG A 17 -15.30 4.69 -5.30
CA ARG A 17 -14.86 4.41 -3.92
C ARG A 17 -15.20 5.56 -2.97
N PHE A 18 -15.11 6.80 -3.43
CA PHE A 18 -15.51 7.95 -2.63
C PHE A 18 -17.02 7.96 -2.40
N LEU A 19 -17.83 7.74 -3.44
CA LEU A 19 -19.29 7.73 -3.28
C LEU A 19 -19.74 6.63 -2.30
N SER A 20 -19.14 5.44 -2.37
CA SER A 20 -19.40 4.37 -1.41
C SER A 20 -18.93 4.72 0.01
N ALA A 21 -17.74 5.33 0.18
CA ALA A 21 -17.29 5.79 1.48
C ALA A 21 -18.22 6.87 2.07
N LEU A 22 -18.66 7.83 1.23
CA LEU A 22 -19.55 8.90 1.63
C LEU A 22 -20.91 8.37 2.09
N LEU A 23 -21.48 7.37 1.39
CA LEU A 23 -22.74 6.73 1.81
C LEU A 23 -22.61 6.11 3.21
N ILE A 24 -21.47 5.51 3.54
CA ILE A 24 -21.19 4.96 4.88
C ILE A 24 -21.06 6.09 5.92
N VAL A 25 -20.33 7.16 5.59
CA VAL A 25 -20.17 8.34 6.46
C VAL A 25 -21.52 8.96 6.81
N VAL A 26 -22.37 9.17 5.79
CA VAL A 26 -23.73 9.69 5.94
C VAL A 26 -24.58 8.73 6.77
N GLY A 27 -24.51 7.43 6.50
CA GLY A 27 -25.27 6.43 7.24
C GLY A 27 -24.94 6.37 8.72
N HIS A 28 -23.65 6.40 9.08
CA HIS A 28 -23.25 6.46 10.48
C HIS A 28 -23.59 7.80 11.15
N ALA A 29 -23.48 8.92 10.42
CA ALA A 29 -23.90 10.23 10.92
C ALA A 29 -25.42 10.27 11.18
N ALA A 30 -26.24 9.76 10.26
CA ALA A 30 -27.69 9.66 10.42
C ALA A 30 -28.09 8.70 11.56
N ALA A 31 -27.36 7.60 11.73
CA ALA A 31 -27.56 6.68 12.86
C ALA A 31 -27.16 7.26 14.22
N SER A 32 -26.42 8.36 14.25
CA SER A 32 -25.96 9.05 15.47
C SER A 32 -26.84 10.27 15.74
N ASP A 33 -28.13 10.03 15.97
CA ASP A 33 -29.15 11.09 16.07
C ASP A 33 -28.81 12.15 17.14
N SER A 34 -28.19 11.74 18.24
CA SER A 34 -27.75 12.64 19.32
C SER A 34 -26.68 13.67 18.91
N VAL A 35 -26.01 13.49 17.76
CA VAL A 35 -24.95 14.40 17.29
C VAL A 35 -25.51 15.41 16.31
N PHE A 36 -26.14 14.94 15.23
CA PHE A 36 -26.52 15.79 14.11
C PHE A 36 -28.03 15.95 13.94
N HIS A 37 -28.86 15.13 14.60
CA HIS A 37 -30.31 15.09 14.43
C HIS A 37 -30.76 15.20 12.95
N LEU A 38 -30.04 14.53 12.04
CA LEU A 38 -30.32 14.55 10.59
C LEU A 38 -31.48 13.64 10.22
N ASP A 39 -31.78 12.66 11.08
CA ASP A 39 -32.79 11.64 10.87
C ASP A 39 -33.63 11.42 12.14
N PRO A 40 -34.33 12.46 12.65
CA PRO A 40 -35.00 12.43 13.96
C PRO A 40 -36.13 11.39 14.05
N HIS A 41 -36.56 10.84 12.92
CA HIS A 41 -37.57 9.78 12.84
C HIS A 41 -37.00 8.45 12.33
N GLY A 42 -35.68 8.36 12.10
CA GLY A 42 -35.01 7.16 11.62
C GLY A 42 -35.40 6.75 10.18
N TYR A 43 -35.95 7.66 9.37
CA TYR A 43 -36.38 7.38 8.00
C TYR A 43 -35.19 6.98 7.12
N PHE A 44 -34.08 7.70 7.17
CA PHE A 44 -32.89 7.35 6.38
C PHE A 44 -32.34 6.00 6.82
N VAL A 45 -32.10 5.81 8.11
CA VAL A 45 -31.47 4.59 8.65
C VAL A 45 -32.34 3.36 8.42
N ARG A 46 -33.67 3.50 8.48
CA ARG A 46 -34.62 2.40 8.23
C ARG A 46 -34.80 2.07 6.76
N ASN A 47 -34.68 3.04 5.86
CA ASN A 47 -35.03 2.86 4.44
C ASN A 47 -33.83 2.83 3.49
N VAL A 48 -32.62 3.06 3.98
CA VAL A 48 -31.39 3.04 3.17
C VAL A 48 -30.45 1.94 3.67
N ALA A 49 -30.21 0.93 2.85
CA ALA A 49 -29.25 -0.15 3.14
C ALA A 49 -27.78 0.31 2.95
N TYR A 50 -27.38 1.38 3.64
CA TYR A 50 -26.06 2.02 3.46
C TYR A 50 -24.89 1.06 3.76
N ALA A 51 -25.09 0.05 4.60
CA ALA A 51 -24.09 -0.98 4.92
C ALA A 51 -23.63 -1.79 3.68
N GLN A 52 -24.49 -1.92 2.66
CA GLN A 52 -24.14 -2.57 1.40
C GLN A 52 -22.97 -1.87 0.67
N ALA A 53 -22.69 -0.61 0.97
CA ALA A 53 -21.54 0.08 0.40
C ALA A 53 -20.19 -0.60 0.72
N VAL A 54 -20.11 -1.39 1.80
CA VAL A 54 -18.91 -2.22 2.09
C VAL A 54 -18.74 -3.32 1.03
N SER A 55 -19.84 -3.91 0.56
CA SER A 55 -19.84 -4.91 -0.52
C SER A 55 -19.21 -4.38 -1.80
N PHE A 56 -19.48 -3.11 -2.14
CA PHE A 56 -18.84 -2.48 -3.28
C PHE A 56 -17.30 -2.54 -3.17
N PHE A 57 -16.72 -2.26 -2.00
CA PHE A 57 -15.27 -2.33 -1.81
C PHE A 57 -14.73 -3.74 -1.99
N PHE A 58 -15.44 -4.76 -1.51
CA PHE A 58 -15.01 -6.15 -1.61
C PHE A 58 -15.08 -6.66 -3.06
N VAL A 59 -16.17 -6.38 -3.77
CA VAL A 59 -16.30 -6.68 -5.21
C VAL A 59 -15.23 -5.92 -6.01
N LEU A 60 -15.01 -4.63 -5.72
CA LEU A 60 -13.98 -3.84 -6.38
C LEU A 60 -12.58 -4.37 -6.11
N SER A 61 -12.30 -4.84 -4.89
CA SER A 61 -11.01 -5.42 -4.52
C SER A 61 -10.73 -6.67 -5.36
N GLY A 62 -11.71 -7.58 -5.48
CA GLY A 62 -11.62 -8.75 -6.36
C GLY A 62 -11.35 -8.38 -7.81
N PHE A 63 -12.08 -7.38 -8.33
CA PHE A 63 -11.92 -6.93 -9.70
C PHE A 63 -10.53 -6.33 -9.98
N ILE A 64 -10.10 -5.38 -9.14
CA ILE A 64 -8.83 -4.65 -9.31
C ILE A 64 -7.62 -5.56 -9.09
N LEU A 65 -7.70 -6.53 -8.19
CA LEU A 65 -6.62 -7.49 -7.97
C LEU A 65 -6.49 -8.46 -9.15
N THR A 66 -7.59 -9.03 -9.65
CA THR A 66 -7.55 -9.84 -10.87
C THR A 66 -7.04 -9.02 -12.06
N TYR A 67 -7.52 -7.78 -12.22
CA TYR A 67 -7.07 -6.89 -13.29
C TYR A 67 -5.56 -6.63 -13.26
N ASN A 68 -4.96 -6.42 -12.09
CA ASN A 68 -3.54 -6.09 -11.98
C ASN A 68 -2.61 -7.31 -11.88
N TYR A 69 -3.07 -8.39 -11.24
CA TYR A 69 -2.25 -9.55 -10.85
C TYR A 69 -2.70 -10.86 -11.53
N SER A 70 -3.39 -10.80 -12.67
CA SER A 70 -3.87 -11.98 -13.44
C SER A 70 -2.81 -13.04 -13.79
N GLY A 71 -1.52 -12.71 -13.67
CA GLY A 71 -0.38 -13.60 -13.95
C GLY A 71 0.46 -13.98 -12.73
N LEU A 72 -0.05 -13.86 -11.50
CA LEU A 72 0.72 -14.12 -10.28
C LEU A 72 1.23 -15.57 -10.24
N LYS A 73 2.55 -15.75 -10.44
CA LYS A 73 3.21 -17.07 -10.46
C LYS A 73 4.55 -17.02 -9.74
N GLY A 74 4.83 -18.06 -8.94
CA GLY A 74 6.11 -18.22 -8.25
C GLY A 74 6.23 -17.40 -6.95
N LEU A 75 7.12 -17.84 -6.07
CA LEU A 75 7.25 -17.32 -4.71
C LEU A 75 7.63 -15.83 -4.66
N ALA A 76 8.52 -15.37 -5.55
CA ALA A 76 8.97 -13.98 -5.59
C ALA A 76 7.82 -13.02 -5.92
N HIS A 77 7.00 -13.32 -6.94
CA HIS A 77 5.86 -12.49 -7.31
C HIS A 77 4.78 -12.49 -6.22
N THR A 78 4.54 -13.64 -5.56
CA THR A 78 3.61 -13.73 -4.42
C THR A 78 4.08 -12.87 -3.25
N LYS A 79 5.38 -12.91 -2.91
CA LYS A 79 5.96 -12.03 -1.87
C LYS A 79 5.80 -10.56 -2.25
N HIS A 80 6.11 -10.19 -3.50
CA HIS A 80 5.95 -8.82 -3.98
C HIS A 80 4.50 -8.34 -3.88
N PHE A 81 3.54 -9.19 -4.29
CA PHE A 81 2.12 -8.93 -4.14
C PHE A 81 1.74 -8.68 -2.67
N LEU A 82 2.11 -9.59 -1.76
CA LEU A 82 1.77 -9.47 -0.34
C LEU A 82 2.36 -8.22 0.29
N TRP A 83 3.63 -7.90 0.04
CA TRP A 83 4.24 -6.66 0.53
C TRP A 83 3.54 -5.41 -0.02
N ALA A 84 3.22 -5.38 -1.31
CA ALA A 84 2.48 -4.26 -1.90
C ALA A 84 1.07 -4.10 -1.31
N ARG A 85 0.45 -5.20 -0.87
CA ARG A 85 -0.86 -5.21 -0.21
C ARG A 85 -0.78 -4.78 1.26
N ILE A 86 0.16 -5.32 2.03
CA ILE A 86 0.40 -4.93 3.44
C ILE A 86 0.70 -3.43 3.51
N GLY A 87 1.57 -2.93 2.64
CA GLY A 87 1.89 -1.49 2.57
C GLY A 87 0.74 -0.60 2.13
N ARG A 88 -0.36 -1.16 1.61
CA ARG A 88 -1.58 -0.41 1.28
C ARG A 88 -2.53 -0.27 2.46
N ILE A 89 -2.67 -1.30 3.31
CA ILE A 89 -3.70 -1.34 4.35
C ILE A 89 -3.16 -1.14 5.77
N TRP A 90 -2.01 -1.76 6.09
CA TRP A 90 -1.53 -1.87 7.46
C TRP A 90 -1.09 -0.52 8.08
N PRO A 91 -0.34 0.35 7.39
CA PRO A 91 0.08 1.64 7.96
C PRO A 91 -1.09 2.57 8.32
N SER A 92 -2.08 2.66 7.41
CA SER A 92 -3.30 3.45 7.63
C SER A 92 -4.18 2.84 8.72
N HIS A 93 -4.28 1.51 8.80
CA HIS A 93 -4.97 0.85 9.90
C HIS A 93 -4.32 1.18 11.25
N LEU A 94 -3.00 1.05 11.35
CA LEU A 94 -2.28 1.30 12.61
C LEU A 94 -2.39 2.76 13.05
N SER A 95 -2.16 3.71 12.14
CA SER A 95 -2.28 5.15 12.46
C SER A 95 -3.68 5.54 12.93
N THR A 96 -4.73 5.03 12.29
CA THR A 96 -6.11 5.32 12.69
C THR A 96 -6.55 4.55 13.94
N ALA A 97 -5.99 3.35 14.18
CA ALA A 97 -6.15 2.64 15.44
C ALA A 97 -5.54 3.44 16.61
N LEU A 98 -4.33 3.96 16.44
CA LEU A 98 -3.67 4.83 17.43
C LEU A 98 -4.45 6.13 17.66
N LEU A 99 -4.97 6.75 16.59
CA LEU A 99 -5.86 7.91 16.70
C LEU A 99 -7.10 7.56 17.54
N SER A 100 -7.74 6.42 17.28
CA SER A 100 -8.91 5.98 18.05
C SER A 100 -8.59 5.79 19.53
N MET A 101 -7.46 5.15 19.85
CA MET A 101 -6.99 4.99 21.24
C MET A 101 -6.67 6.32 21.92
N ALA A 102 -6.13 7.29 21.19
CA ALA A 102 -5.80 8.61 21.72
C ALA A 102 -7.06 9.42 22.05
N VAL A 103 -8.09 9.31 21.21
CA VAL A 103 -9.36 10.01 21.37
C VAL A 103 -10.22 9.38 22.47
N HIS A 104 -10.26 8.04 22.54
CA HIS A 104 -11.12 7.28 23.47
C HIS A 104 -10.33 6.33 24.39
N PRO A 105 -9.42 6.83 25.25
CA PRO A 105 -8.50 5.96 26.01
C PRO A 105 -9.20 5.13 27.10
N LEU A 106 -10.36 5.56 27.60
CA LEU A 106 -10.97 5.02 28.83
C LEU A 106 -11.84 3.78 28.61
N GLU A 107 -12.39 3.56 27.41
CA GLU A 107 -13.17 2.34 27.10
C GLU A 107 -12.29 1.07 27.04
N TYR A 108 -10.97 1.21 26.84
CA TYR A 108 -10.03 0.10 26.66
C TYR A 108 -9.24 -0.30 27.93
N VAL A 109 -9.31 0.49 28.99
CA VAL A 109 -8.46 0.34 30.19
C VAL A 109 -9.07 -0.58 31.26
N HIS A 110 -10.35 -0.93 31.16
CA HIS A 110 -11.04 -1.79 32.14
C HIS A 110 -10.69 -3.30 32.05
N PHE A 111 -9.70 -3.70 31.26
CA PHE A 111 -9.52 -5.09 30.84
C PHE A 111 -8.04 -5.52 30.74
N ALA A 112 -7.39 -5.76 31.88
CA ALA A 112 -5.93 -5.99 31.94
C ALA A 112 -5.40 -7.23 31.18
N TRP A 113 -6.25 -8.20 30.78
CA TRP A 113 -5.84 -9.39 30.02
C TRP A 113 -6.43 -9.46 28.60
N THR A 114 -7.69 -9.07 28.40
CA THR A 114 -8.31 -9.03 27.06
C THR A 114 -7.76 -7.90 26.18
N SER A 115 -7.17 -6.86 26.76
CA SER A 115 -6.59 -5.76 25.96
C SER A 115 -5.38 -6.19 25.13
N PHE A 116 -4.52 -7.12 25.60
CA PHE A 116 -3.36 -7.56 24.80
C PHE A 116 -3.76 -8.40 23.59
N SER A 117 -4.65 -9.38 23.75
CA SER A 117 -5.09 -10.22 22.64
C SER A 117 -5.90 -9.43 21.60
N ILE A 118 -6.69 -8.45 22.02
CA ILE A 118 -7.40 -7.53 21.12
C ILE A 118 -6.41 -6.66 20.33
N ILE A 119 -5.42 -6.07 21.00
CA ILE A 119 -4.37 -5.28 20.32
C ILE A 119 -3.63 -6.17 19.33
N LEU A 120 -3.22 -7.37 19.73
CA LEU A 120 -2.53 -8.31 18.87
C LEU A 120 -3.38 -8.71 17.65
N ALA A 121 -4.68 -8.96 17.84
CA ALA A 121 -5.59 -9.29 16.75
C ALA A 121 -5.73 -8.14 15.74
N ASN A 122 -5.79 -6.89 16.20
CA ASN A 122 -5.80 -5.71 15.31
C ASN A 122 -4.47 -5.53 14.59
N LEU A 123 -3.34 -5.67 15.31
CA LEU A 123 -2.00 -5.57 14.71
C LEU A 123 -1.78 -6.60 13.60
N LEU A 124 -2.34 -7.80 13.76
CA LEU A 124 -2.28 -8.89 12.78
C LEU A 124 -3.42 -8.84 11.75
N LEU A 125 -4.36 -7.89 11.86
CA LEU A 125 -5.55 -7.78 11.01
C LEU A 125 -6.42 -9.06 10.99
N VAL A 126 -6.55 -9.75 12.13
CA VAL A 126 -7.35 -10.99 12.27
C VAL A 126 -8.55 -10.82 13.21
N GLN A 127 -8.83 -9.60 13.68
CA GLN A 127 -9.89 -9.31 14.63
C GLN A 127 -11.31 -9.61 14.11
N ALA A 128 -11.55 -9.55 12.79
CA ALA A 128 -12.84 -9.92 12.19
C ALA A 128 -13.03 -11.45 12.09
N TRP A 129 -11.95 -12.23 12.20
CA TRP A 129 -11.99 -13.68 12.05
C TRP A 129 -12.45 -14.38 13.33
N ILE A 130 -12.41 -13.65 14.44
CA ILE A 130 -12.79 -14.11 15.77
C ILE A 130 -14.28 -13.76 15.96
N PRO A 131 -15.14 -14.74 16.27
CA PRO A 131 -16.59 -14.56 16.34
C PRO A 131 -17.05 -13.91 17.66
N VAL A 132 -16.37 -12.82 18.07
CA VAL A 132 -16.55 -12.14 19.35
C VAL A 132 -16.57 -10.62 19.11
N ARG A 133 -17.64 -9.96 19.53
CA ARG A 133 -17.90 -8.54 19.24
C ARG A 133 -16.82 -7.59 19.72
N GLU A 134 -16.26 -7.92 20.88
CA GLU A 134 -15.17 -7.23 21.53
C GLU A 134 -13.88 -7.28 20.73
N TYR A 135 -13.74 -8.20 19.75
CA TYR A 135 -12.62 -8.22 18.82
C TYR A 135 -12.94 -7.41 17.56
N TYR A 136 -14.02 -7.73 16.83
CA TYR A 136 -14.25 -7.12 15.52
C TYR A 136 -14.70 -5.65 15.57
N TYR A 137 -15.35 -5.18 16.65
CA TYR A 137 -15.66 -3.76 16.87
C TYR A 137 -14.74 -3.09 17.90
N SER A 138 -13.58 -3.68 18.19
CA SER A 138 -12.54 -3.08 19.03
C SER A 138 -11.89 -1.85 18.39
N ILE A 139 -11.01 -1.17 19.15
CA ILE A 139 -10.14 -0.04 18.77
C ILE A 139 -10.75 0.91 17.71
N ASN A 140 -10.67 0.56 16.43
CA ASN A 140 -11.41 1.24 15.38
C ASN A 140 -12.51 0.31 14.84
N PRO A 141 -13.80 0.50 15.18
CA PRO A 141 -14.86 -0.45 14.85
C PRO A 141 -15.03 -0.67 13.37
N VAL A 142 -14.82 0.34 12.53
CA VAL A 142 -14.97 0.18 11.07
C VAL A 142 -13.82 -0.63 10.45
N SER A 143 -12.78 -0.96 11.23
CA SER A 143 -11.61 -1.69 10.73
C SER A 143 -11.85 -3.19 10.50
N TRP A 144 -12.98 -3.76 10.94
CA TRP A 144 -13.31 -5.18 10.67
C TRP A 144 -13.24 -5.50 9.17
N SER A 145 -13.70 -4.58 8.31
CA SER A 145 -13.70 -4.78 6.86
C SER A 145 -12.27 -4.80 6.26
N ILE A 146 -11.30 -4.20 6.95
CA ILE A 146 -9.88 -4.25 6.57
C ILE A 146 -9.27 -5.59 6.94
N SER A 147 -9.69 -6.18 8.08
CA SER A 147 -9.33 -7.55 8.45
C SER A 147 -9.85 -8.55 7.41
N ASP A 148 -11.06 -8.33 6.87
CA ASP A 148 -11.59 -9.11 5.75
C ASP A 148 -10.80 -8.89 4.46
N GLU A 149 -10.45 -7.63 4.15
CA GLU A 149 -9.64 -7.34 2.97
C GLU A 149 -8.26 -8.01 3.03
N PHE A 150 -7.65 -8.06 4.22
CA PHE A 150 -6.41 -8.81 4.43
C PHE A 150 -6.60 -10.31 4.20
N PHE A 151 -7.71 -10.89 4.70
CA PHE A 151 -8.06 -12.27 4.42
C PHE A 151 -8.19 -12.52 2.90
N PHE A 152 -8.88 -11.64 2.16
CA PHE A 152 -9.01 -11.77 0.71
C PHE A 152 -7.67 -11.74 -0.01
N TYR A 153 -6.70 -10.95 0.48
CA TYR A 153 -5.35 -10.94 -0.10
C TYR A 153 -4.64 -12.28 0.07
N LEU A 154 -4.82 -12.95 1.21
CA LEU A 154 -4.29 -14.30 1.44
C LEU A 154 -5.03 -15.33 0.55
N SER A 155 -6.36 -15.27 0.51
CA SER A 155 -7.18 -16.16 -0.31
C SER A 155 -6.91 -15.99 -1.81
N PHE A 156 -6.62 -14.77 -2.27
CA PHE A 156 -6.33 -14.45 -3.66
C PHE A 156 -5.19 -15.31 -4.23
N ILE A 157 -4.19 -15.65 -3.42
CA ILE A 157 -3.05 -16.49 -3.84
C ILE A 157 -3.51 -17.87 -4.33
N LEU A 158 -4.55 -18.42 -3.69
CA LEU A 158 -5.15 -19.70 -4.04
C LEU A 158 -6.22 -19.55 -5.12
N LEU A 159 -7.05 -18.50 -5.00
CA LEU A 159 -8.16 -18.23 -5.90
C LEU A 159 -7.74 -17.78 -7.29
N ILE A 160 -6.57 -17.14 -7.47
CA ILE A 160 -6.09 -16.71 -8.79
C ILE A 160 -5.57 -17.88 -9.63
N ARG A 161 -5.25 -19.02 -9.00
CA ARG A 161 -4.81 -20.23 -9.71
C ARG A 161 -5.91 -20.74 -10.64
N PRO A 162 -5.55 -21.42 -11.75
CA PRO A 162 -6.54 -22.06 -12.61
C PRO A 162 -7.24 -23.19 -11.84
N TRP A 163 -8.57 -23.17 -11.85
CA TRP A 163 -9.41 -24.24 -11.31
C TRP A 163 -10.02 -25.02 -12.46
N ARG A 164 -10.36 -26.30 -12.23
CA ARG A 164 -10.86 -27.21 -13.28
C ARG A 164 -12.05 -26.65 -14.06
N TRP A 165 -12.91 -25.84 -13.42
CA TRP A 165 -14.05 -25.16 -14.04
C TRP A 165 -13.95 -23.62 -14.02
N GLY A 166 -12.74 -23.09 -13.88
CA GLY A 166 -12.46 -21.66 -13.94
C GLY A 166 -13.19 -20.84 -12.86
N TRP A 167 -13.82 -19.74 -13.27
CA TRP A 167 -14.54 -18.83 -12.37
C TRP A 167 -15.84 -19.44 -11.81
N ARG A 168 -16.48 -20.38 -12.52
CA ARG A 168 -17.74 -21.00 -12.11
C ARG A 168 -17.60 -21.80 -10.83
N SER A 169 -16.54 -22.59 -10.71
CA SER A 169 -16.26 -23.35 -9.47
C SER A 169 -15.98 -22.45 -8.28
N LYS A 170 -15.37 -21.28 -8.51
CA LYS A 170 -15.09 -20.30 -7.45
C LYS A 170 -16.40 -19.65 -6.98
N LEU A 171 -17.27 -19.25 -7.91
CA LEU A 171 -18.59 -18.71 -7.56
C LEU A 171 -19.45 -19.74 -6.82
N PHE A 172 -19.44 -21.00 -7.27
CA PHE A 172 -20.16 -22.07 -6.58
C PHE A 172 -19.69 -22.21 -5.13
N LEU A 173 -18.37 -22.20 -4.89
CA LEU A 173 -17.82 -22.19 -3.54
C LEU A 173 -18.28 -20.97 -2.74
N GLY A 174 -18.24 -19.77 -3.32
CA GLY A 174 -18.70 -18.54 -2.67
C GLY A 174 -20.18 -18.62 -2.27
N VAL A 175 -21.05 -19.07 -3.17
CA VAL A 175 -22.48 -19.25 -2.89
C VAL A 175 -22.70 -20.32 -1.83
N ALA A 176 -21.96 -21.44 -1.88
CA ALA A 176 -22.05 -22.49 -0.87
C ALA A 176 -21.65 -21.98 0.52
N LEU A 177 -20.62 -21.14 0.62
CA LEU A 177 -20.21 -20.51 1.89
C LEU A 177 -21.24 -19.48 2.39
N VAL A 178 -21.87 -18.72 1.50
CA VAL A 178 -22.97 -17.82 1.88
C VAL A 178 -24.16 -18.61 2.43
N VAL A 179 -24.61 -19.65 1.72
CA VAL A 179 -25.71 -20.51 2.17
C VAL A 179 -25.37 -21.14 3.52
N LEU A 180 -24.17 -21.69 3.68
CA LEU A 180 -23.70 -22.25 4.95
C LEU A 180 -23.68 -21.20 6.07
N SER A 181 -23.23 -19.97 5.79
CA SER A 181 -23.19 -18.90 6.80
C SER A 181 -24.59 -18.47 7.26
N ILE A 182 -25.56 -18.44 6.33
CA ILE A 182 -26.94 -18.10 6.64
C ILE A 182 -27.57 -19.24 7.44
N THR A 183 -27.41 -20.50 7.02
CA THR A 183 -27.98 -21.64 7.74
C THR A 183 -27.40 -21.78 9.15
N LEU A 184 -26.08 -21.62 9.31
CA LEU A 184 -25.47 -21.59 10.63
C LEU A 184 -25.92 -20.38 11.46
N GLY A 185 -26.05 -19.21 10.83
CA GLY A 185 -26.55 -18.00 11.49
C GLY A 185 -27.97 -18.16 12.05
N GLU A 186 -28.89 -18.80 11.32
CA GLU A 186 -30.26 -19.07 11.80
C GLU A 186 -30.29 -20.08 12.97
N VAL A 187 -29.29 -20.96 13.07
CA VAL A 187 -29.17 -21.93 14.18
C VAL A 187 -28.56 -21.30 15.43
N ILE A 188 -27.70 -20.28 15.27
CA ILE A 188 -27.09 -19.55 16.39
C ILE A 188 -28.15 -18.65 17.02
N GLN A 189 -28.74 -19.09 18.13
CA GLN A 189 -29.48 -18.20 19.02
C GLN A 189 -28.50 -17.29 19.77
N GLU A 190 -28.85 -16.02 19.94
CA GLU A 190 -28.03 -15.07 20.70
C GLU A 190 -27.65 -15.66 22.05
N SER A 191 -26.36 -15.95 22.22
CA SER A 191 -25.82 -16.49 23.47
C SER A 191 -25.75 -15.34 24.47
N HIS A 192 -26.86 -15.10 25.17
CA HIS A 192 -27.06 -14.10 26.23
C HIS A 192 -27.00 -12.61 25.79
N PRO A 193 -28.13 -11.88 25.88
CA PRO A 193 -28.11 -10.42 25.85
C PRO A 193 -27.27 -9.88 27.02
N GLY A 194 -26.12 -9.28 26.73
CA GLY A 194 -25.24 -8.67 27.73
C GLY A 194 -24.12 -9.55 28.31
N GLY A 195 -23.90 -10.76 27.79
CA GLY A 195 -22.73 -11.57 28.11
C GLY A 195 -21.43 -11.04 27.47
N ARG A 196 -20.28 -11.20 28.12
CA ARG A 196 -18.95 -10.71 27.65
C ARG A 196 -18.36 -11.49 26.45
N LEU A 197 -19.09 -12.47 25.91
CA LEU A 197 -18.70 -13.40 24.84
C LEU A 197 -19.95 -13.75 24.02
N THR A 198 -20.63 -12.75 23.47
CA THR A 198 -21.85 -12.97 22.69
C THR A 198 -21.50 -13.38 21.25
N LEU A 199 -21.67 -14.67 20.95
CA LEU A 199 -21.84 -15.15 19.58
C LEU A 199 -23.18 -14.62 19.07
N CYS A 200 -23.13 -13.68 18.12
CA CYS A 200 -24.33 -13.08 17.54
C CYS A 200 -24.65 -13.76 16.20
N PHE A 201 -25.94 -14.03 15.96
CA PHE A 201 -26.46 -14.64 14.74
C PHE A 201 -26.03 -13.88 13.46
N GLU A 202 -25.79 -12.58 13.57
CA GLU A 202 -25.40 -11.74 12.43
C GLU A 202 -23.92 -11.84 12.06
N TYR A 203 -23.05 -12.33 12.96
CA TYR A 203 -21.59 -12.31 12.76
C TYR A 203 -21.18 -13.08 11.49
N LEU A 204 -21.63 -14.33 11.35
CA LEU A 204 -21.29 -15.17 10.20
C LEU A 204 -21.74 -14.57 8.86
N PRO A 205 -23.01 -14.16 8.69
CA PRO A 205 -23.47 -13.62 7.41
C PRO A 205 -23.00 -12.19 7.09
N THR A 206 -22.49 -11.42 8.07
CA THR A 206 -22.18 -9.99 7.85
C THR A 206 -20.73 -9.58 8.09
N ILE A 207 -20.02 -10.20 9.04
CA ILE A 207 -18.66 -9.79 9.45
C ILE A 207 -17.62 -10.85 9.09
N ASN A 208 -17.97 -12.15 9.10
CA ASN A 208 -16.97 -13.18 8.90
C ASN A 208 -16.43 -13.18 7.45
N PRO A 209 -15.09 -13.18 7.25
CA PRO A 209 -14.51 -13.07 5.93
C PRO A 209 -14.83 -14.27 5.02
N LEU A 210 -15.16 -15.46 5.57
CA LEU A 210 -15.54 -16.62 4.76
C LEU A 210 -16.89 -16.43 4.07
N CYS A 211 -17.83 -15.71 4.68
CA CYS A 211 -19.09 -15.37 4.01
C CYS A 211 -18.87 -14.25 2.99
N ARG A 212 -18.11 -13.22 3.39
CA ARG A 212 -17.81 -12.04 2.57
C ARG A 212 -16.92 -12.36 1.36
N ILE A 213 -16.23 -13.51 1.36
CA ILE A 213 -15.40 -13.98 0.24
C ILE A 213 -16.19 -14.11 -1.08
N PHE A 214 -17.50 -14.36 -1.00
CA PHE A 214 -18.37 -14.43 -2.19
C PHE A 214 -18.28 -13.14 -3.01
N GLU A 215 -18.30 -11.98 -2.35
CA GLU A 215 -18.29 -10.67 -2.99
C GLU A 215 -16.94 -10.43 -3.68
N PHE A 216 -15.85 -10.83 -3.02
CA PHE A 216 -14.51 -10.80 -3.59
C PHE A 216 -14.40 -11.71 -4.83
N ILE A 217 -14.88 -12.96 -4.74
CA ILE A 217 -14.89 -13.91 -5.87
C ILE A 217 -15.75 -13.41 -7.02
N LEU A 218 -16.88 -12.78 -6.73
CA LEU A 218 -17.75 -12.16 -7.72
C LEU A 218 -17.01 -11.05 -8.48
N GLY A 219 -16.29 -10.20 -7.77
CA GLY A 219 -15.38 -9.21 -8.35
C GLY A 219 -14.31 -9.82 -9.25
N MET A 220 -13.65 -10.89 -8.80
CA MET A 220 -12.67 -11.63 -9.60
C MET A 220 -13.29 -12.20 -10.88
N SER A 221 -14.49 -12.78 -10.78
CA SER A 221 -15.20 -13.41 -11.90
C SER A 221 -15.61 -12.38 -12.95
N ILE A 222 -16.11 -11.23 -12.51
CA ILE A 222 -16.44 -10.11 -13.40
C ILE A 222 -15.20 -9.51 -14.06
N ALA A 223 -14.06 -9.44 -13.36
CA ALA A 223 -12.79 -9.03 -13.98
C ALA A 223 -12.33 -10.00 -15.07
N ASP A 224 -12.41 -11.32 -14.83
CA ASP A 224 -12.09 -12.33 -15.85
C ASP A 224 -12.99 -12.17 -17.09
N ILE A 225 -14.31 -12.03 -16.89
CA ILE A 225 -15.27 -11.82 -17.98
C ILE A 225 -14.95 -10.51 -18.71
N TRP A 226 -14.67 -9.43 -17.98
CA TRP A 226 -14.33 -8.13 -18.55
C TRP A 226 -13.05 -8.20 -19.38
N LEU A 227 -11.99 -8.83 -18.87
CA LEU A 227 -10.73 -8.98 -19.60
C LEU A 227 -10.91 -9.74 -20.92
N ILE A 228 -11.77 -10.77 -20.93
CA ILE A 228 -12.09 -11.56 -22.13
C ILE A 228 -12.97 -10.77 -23.11
N ARG A 229 -14.00 -10.08 -22.62
CA ARG A 229 -15.05 -9.49 -23.46
C ARG A 229 -14.81 -8.02 -23.82
N ARG A 230 -13.86 -7.34 -23.15
CA ARG A 230 -13.68 -5.90 -23.31
C ARG A 230 -13.42 -5.46 -24.74
N GLN A 231 -12.76 -6.27 -25.57
CA GLN A 231 -12.48 -5.92 -26.96
C GLN A 231 -13.75 -5.93 -27.81
N THR A 232 -14.57 -6.98 -27.70
CA THR A 232 -15.84 -7.11 -28.43
C THR A 232 -16.86 -6.06 -27.96
N LEU A 233 -17.00 -5.89 -26.64
CA LEU A 233 -17.92 -4.92 -26.05
C LEU A 233 -17.39 -3.48 -26.14
N ASN A 234 -16.14 -3.26 -26.56
CA ASN A 234 -15.64 -1.92 -26.81
C ASN A 234 -16.31 -1.27 -28.02
N ASN A 235 -17.00 -2.02 -28.88
CA ASN A 235 -17.55 -1.47 -30.11
C ASN A 235 -18.85 -0.66 -29.90
N PHE A 236 -19.42 -0.68 -28.70
CA PHE A 236 -20.59 0.14 -28.38
C PHE A 236 -20.24 1.64 -28.35
N GLY A 237 -21.14 2.45 -28.93
CA GLY A 237 -21.05 3.91 -28.91
C GLY A 237 -21.24 4.52 -27.52
N SER A 238 -20.78 5.76 -27.32
CA SER A 238 -20.81 6.45 -26.01
C SER A 238 -22.25 6.61 -25.48
N THR A 239 -23.24 6.86 -26.35
CA THR A 239 -24.65 6.98 -25.96
C THR A 239 -25.21 5.67 -25.40
N ALA A 240 -24.97 4.54 -26.08
CA ALA A 240 -25.42 3.23 -25.60
C ALA A 240 -24.78 2.90 -24.24
N MET A 241 -23.49 3.20 -24.07
CA MET A 241 -22.80 3.04 -22.78
C MET A 241 -23.39 3.92 -21.69
N THR A 242 -23.73 5.19 -21.98
CA THR A 242 -24.39 6.08 -21.02
C THR A 242 -25.75 5.54 -20.57
N ILE A 243 -26.56 4.97 -21.48
CA ILE A 243 -27.84 4.37 -21.14
C ILE A 243 -27.63 3.17 -20.21
N VAL A 244 -26.69 2.28 -20.53
CA VAL A 244 -26.39 1.11 -19.69
C VAL A 244 -25.83 1.54 -18.33
N GLU A 245 -24.94 2.54 -18.29
CA GLU A 245 -24.43 3.12 -17.04
C GLU A 245 -25.58 3.67 -16.17
N LEU A 246 -26.49 4.45 -16.76
CA LEU A 246 -27.63 5.03 -16.06
C LEU A 246 -28.56 3.94 -15.51
N LEU A 247 -28.90 2.94 -16.33
CA LEU A 247 -29.75 1.83 -15.91
C LEU A 247 -29.14 1.08 -14.72
N VAL A 248 -27.84 0.80 -14.76
CA VAL A 248 -27.17 0.07 -13.67
C VAL A 248 -27.06 0.92 -12.41
N VAL A 249 -26.81 2.24 -12.53
CA VAL A 249 -26.83 3.16 -11.39
C VAL A 249 -28.22 3.22 -10.75
N LEU A 250 -29.28 3.28 -11.56
CA LEU A 250 -30.65 3.25 -11.07
C LEU A 250 -30.99 1.92 -10.38
N LEU A 251 -30.53 0.79 -10.91
CA LEU A 251 -30.71 -0.52 -10.28
C LEU A 251 -29.98 -0.62 -8.94
N VAL A 252 -28.75 -0.10 -8.85
CA VAL A 252 -28.01 -0.03 -7.57
C VAL A 252 -28.73 0.85 -6.57
N ALA A 253 -29.19 2.05 -6.98
CA ALA A 253 -29.96 2.94 -6.11
C ALA A 253 -31.27 2.28 -5.65
N ALA A 254 -32.01 1.66 -6.56
CA ALA A 254 -33.22 0.92 -6.24
C ALA A 254 -32.93 -0.23 -5.27
N SER A 255 -31.85 -0.99 -5.44
CA SER A 255 -31.47 -2.04 -4.50
C SER A 255 -31.19 -1.50 -3.10
N VAL A 256 -30.42 -0.42 -2.98
CA VAL A 256 -30.09 0.18 -1.68
C VAL A 256 -31.34 0.71 -0.98
N LEU A 257 -32.32 1.25 -1.72
CA LEU A 257 -33.55 1.82 -1.17
C LEU A 257 -34.65 0.78 -0.91
N LEU A 258 -34.74 -0.28 -1.72
CA LEU A 258 -35.81 -1.28 -1.64
C LEU A 258 -35.45 -2.47 -0.76
N THR A 259 -34.16 -2.76 -0.52
CA THR A 259 -33.76 -3.90 0.31
C THR A 259 -34.39 -3.86 1.71
N PRO A 260 -34.43 -2.71 2.44
CA PRO A 260 -35.06 -2.68 3.75
C PRO A 260 -36.57 -2.95 3.70
N CYS A 261 -37.26 -2.48 2.65
CA CYS A 261 -38.68 -2.76 2.42
C CYS A 261 -38.91 -4.26 2.13
N MET A 262 -38.06 -4.86 1.31
CA MET A 262 -38.11 -6.31 1.03
C MET A 262 -37.91 -7.12 2.30
N VAL A 263 -36.94 -6.75 3.13
CA VAL A 263 -36.66 -7.43 4.41
C VAL A 263 -37.82 -7.27 5.39
N GLN A 264 -38.44 -6.09 5.48
CA GLN A 264 -39.63 -5.87 6.31
C GLN A 264 -40.86 -6.67 5.83
N ALA A 265 -40.92 -7.02 4.54
CA ALA A 265 -41.98 -7.85 3.98
C ALA A 265 -41.74 -9.36 4.15
N LEU A 266 -40.54 -9.78 4.56
CA LEU A 266 -40.27 -11.19 4.84
C LEU A 266 -41.02 -11.61 6.11
N PRO A 267 -41.61 -12.83 6.13
CA PRO A 267 -42.30 -13.37 7.31
C PRO A 267 -41.35 -13.70 8.48
N VAL A 268 -40.04 -13.51 8.28
CA VAL A 268 -39.00 -13.75 9.28
C VAL A 268 -38.68 -12.41 9.94
N GLN A 269 -38.88 -12.31 11.26
CA GLN A 269 -38.64 -11.09 12.03
C GLN A 269 -37.20 -10.56 11.83
N ASN A 270 -36.94 -9.28 12.14
CA ASN A 270 -35.66 -8.55 11.98
C ASN A 270 -34.38 -9.20 12.60
N GLN A 271 -34.49 -10.41 13.16
CA GLN A 271 -33.44 -11.24 13.73
C GLN A 271 -33.05 -12.44 12.85
N SER A 272 -33.44 -12.45 11.58
CA SER A 272 -32.98 -13.46 10.61
C SER A 272 -31.55 -13.21 10.11
N ALA A 273 -30.75 -14.26 10.03
CA ALA A 273 -29.45 -14.25 9.37
C ALA A 273 -29.56 -13.91 7.86
N LEU A 274 -30.61 -14.40 7.18
CA LEU A 274 -30.90 -14.03 5.79
C LEU A 274 -31.22 -12.54 5.66
N ALA A 275 -32.07 -12.00 6.54
CA ALA A 275 -32.41 -10.57 6.54
C ALA A 275 -31.15 -9.70 6.72
N ARG A 276 -30.27 -10.08 7.65
CA ARG A 276 -28.97 -9.41 7.87
C ARG A 276 -28.06 -9.53 6.65
N TRP A 277 -27.95 -10.71 6.06
CA TRP A 277 -27.17 -10.90 4.85
C TRP A 277 -27.68 -10.01 3.70
N LEU A 278 -28.98 -9.90 3.49
CA LEU A 278 -29.56 -9.03 2.45
C LEU A 278 -29.22 -7.55 2.70
N LEU A 279 -29.37 -7.07 3.93
CA LEU A 279 -29.07 -5.68 4.31
C LEU A 279 -27.59 -5.31 4.17
N TYR A 280 -26.67 -6.27 4.32
CA TYR A 280 -25.22 -6.01 4.31
C TYR A 280 -24.50 -6.45 3.04
N CYS A 281 -25.00 -7.48 2.36
CA CYS A 281 -24.32 -8.17 1.25
C CYS A 281 -25.17 -8.24 -0.02
N GLY A 282 -26.50 -8.09 0.08
CA GLY A 282 -27.44 -8.38 -1.00
C GLY A 282 -27.21 -7.57 -2.29
N GLY A 283 -26.61 -6.39 -2.19
CA GLY A 283 -26.27 -5.52 -3.33
C GLY A 283 -25.06 -5.98 -4.16
N ALA A 284 -24.29 -6.98 -3.72
CA ALA A 284 -23.03 -7.38 -4.37
C ALA A 284 -23.15 -7.68 -5.88
N PRO A 285 -24.17 -8.41 -6.39
CA PRO A 285 -24.37 -8.61 -7.83
C PRO A 285 -24.51 -7.31 -8.63
N LEU A 286 -25.22 -6.33 -8.08
CA LEU A 286 -25.45 -5.05 -8.75
C LEU A 286 -24.21 -4.16 -8.71
N PHE A 287 -23.43 -4.19 -7.62
CA PHE A 287 -22.11 -3.55 -7.60
C PHE A 287 -21.15 -4.19 -8.60
N ALA A 288 -21.21 -5.51 -8.80
CA ALA A 288 -20.40 -6.19 -9.80
C ALA A 288 -20.78 -5.76 -11.22
N ALA A 289 -22.08 -5.61 -11.51
CA ALA A 289 -22.57 -5.03 -12.76
C ALA A 289 -22.12 -3.57 -12.94
N LEU A 290 -22.21 -2.74 -11.90
CA LEU A 290 -21.76 -1.35 -11.91
C LEU A 290 -20.26 -1.25 -12.25
N ILE A 291 -19.43 -2.04 -11.56
CA ILE A 291 -17.98 -2.08 -11.80
C ILE A 291 -17.70 -2.54 -13.22
N PHE A 292 -18.38 -3.58 -13.71
CA PHE A 292 -18.20 -4.09 -15.08
C PHE A 292 -18.44 -3.01 -16.14
N VAL A 293 -19.53 -2.27 -16.04
CA VAL A 293 -19.93 -1.26 -17.02
C VAL A 293 -19.04 -0.02 -16.92
N VAL A 294 -18.81 0.50 -15.71
CA VAL A 294 -18.02 1.72 -15.49
C VAL A 294 -16.54 1.48 -15.81
N ALA A 295 -16.02 0.25 -15.70
CA ALA A 295 -14.66 -0.09 -16.09
C ALA A 295 -14.33 0.18 -17.58
N PHE A 296 -15.34 0.29 -18.45
CA PHE A 296 -15.13 0.69 -19.85
C PHE A 296 -14.79 2.18 -20.01
N GLN A 297 -15.17 3.03 -19.05
CA GLN A 297 -14.87 4.48 -19.03
C GLN A 297 -15.36 5.25 -20.27
N LYS A 298 -16.56 4.91 -20.78
CA LYS A 298 -17.07 5.44 -22.05
C LYS A 298 -18.32 6.32 -21.97
N GLY A 299 -19.24 6.02 -21.07
CA GLY A 299 -20.46 6.80 -20.95
C GLY A 299 -20.24 8.10 -20.19
N ALA A 300 -21.29 8.92 -20.16
CA ALA A 300 -21.25 10.23 -19.53
C ALA A 300 -21.03 10.14 -18.03
N ILE A 301 -21.56 9.11 -17.36
CA ILE A 301 -21.39 8.91 -15.91
C ILE A 301 -19.94 8.59 -15.62
N ALA A 302 -19.33 7.66 -16.38
CA ALA A 302 -17.92 7.36 -16.19
C ALA A 302 -17.00 8.57 -16.48
N LYS A 303 -17.32 9.40 -17.47
CA LYS A 303 -16.58 10.65 -17.75
C LYS A 303 -16.72 11.67 -16.63
N LEU A 304 -17.91 11.84 -16.06
CA LEU A 304 -18.14 12.68 -14.90
C LEU A 304 -17.34 12.18 -13.70
N LEU A 305 -17.36 10.87 -13.44
CA LEU A 305 -16.59 10.24 -12.38
C LEU A 305 -15.08 10.35 -12.60
N ALA A 306 -14.60 10.48 -13.83
CA ALA A 306 -13.18 10.71 -14.12
C ALA A 306 -12.71 12.15 -13.80
N HIS A 307 -13.58 13.02 -13.29
CA HIS A 307 -13.20 14.37 -12.89
C HIS A 307 -12.08 14.36 -11.83
N PRO A 308 -11.00 15.14 -11.96
CA PRO A 308 -9.83 15.07 -11.07
C PRO A 308 -10.15 15.18 -9.57
N TRP A 309 -11.08 16.07 -9.19
CA TRP A 309 -11.54 16.19 -7.80
C TRP A 309 -12.19 14.92 -7.24
N LEU A 310 -13.04 14.25 -8.03
CA LEU A 310 -13.68 13.00 -7.61
C LEU A 310 -12.65 11.86 -7.53
N VAL A 311 -11.70 11.83 -8.47
CA VAL A 311 -10.61 10.85 -8.46
C VAL A 311 -9.74 11.04 -7.22
N TRP A 312 -9.36 12.27 -6.90
CA TRP A 312 -8.60 12.58 -5.68
C TRP A 312 -9.35 12.16 -4.41
N LEU A 313 -10.65 12.47 -4.31
CA LEU A 313 -11.49 12.00 -3.20
C LEU A 313 -11.52 10.47 -3.13
N GLY A 314 -11.56 9.80 -4.30
CA GLY A 314 -11.46 8.36 -4.43
C GLY A 314 -10.10 7.78 -4.00
N GLU A 315 -9.01 8.50 -4.24
CA GLU A 315 -7.65 8.10 -3.82
C GLU A 315 -7.51 8.09 -2.30
N ILE A 316 -8.07 9.11 -1.63
CA ILE A 316 -8.06 9.24 -0.16
C ILE A 316 -9.22 8.50 0.51
N SER A 317 -10.12 7.87 -0.24
CA SER A 317 -11.37 7.28 0.27
C SER A 317 -11.13 6.20 1.33
N TYR A 318 -10.00 5.50 1.25
CA TYR A 318 -9.59 4.50 2.23
C TYR A 318 -9.32 5.14 3.60
N SER A 319 -8.63 6.28 3.60
CA SER A 319 -8.39 7.07 4.81
C SER A 319 -9.70 7.71 5.32
N ILE A 320 -10.58 8.20 4.44
CA ILE A 320 -11.93 8.69 4.82
C ILE A 320 -12.70 7.61 5.58
N TYR A 321 -12.74 6.39 5.02
CA TYR A 321 -13.40 5.25 5.63
C TYR A 321 -12.82 4.91 7.01
N LEU A 322 -11.51 5.01 7.22
CA LEU A 322 -10.93 4.65 8.53
C LEU A 322 -11.11 5.73 9.61
N VAL A 323 -11.08 7.02 9.24
CA VAL A 323 -11.10 8.10 10.24
C VAL A 323 -12.51 8.50 10.67
N HIS A 324 -13.52 8.35 9.80
CA HIS A 324 -14.83 8.95 10.02
C HIS A 324 -15.48 8.53 11.33
N PHE A 325 -15.50 7.22 11.63
CA PHE A 325 -16.19 6.72 12.81
C PHE A 325 -15.48 7.11 14.10
N THR A 326 -14.15 7.23 14.08
CA THR A 326 -13.37 7.72 15.23
C THR A 326 -13.70 9.18 15.53
N LEU A 327 -13.78 10.02 14.49
CA LEU A 327 -14.18 11.42 14.62
C LEU A 327 -15.64 11.56 15.04
N LEU A 328 -16.52 10.71 14.52
CA LEU A 328 -17.92 10.66 14.94
C LEU A 328 -18.07 10.30 16.42
N ARG A 329 -17.32 9.29 16.88
CA ARG A 329 -17.26 8.95 18.31
C ARG A 329 -16.74 10.08 19.17
N TYR A 330 -15.77 10.86 18.67
CA TYR A 330 -15.30 12.05 19.39
C TYR A 330 -16.42 13.06 19.62
N LEU A 331 -17.28 13.27 18.61
CA LEU A 331 -18.46 14.13 18.76
C LEU A 331 -19.48 13.53 19.73
N LEU A 332 -19.63 12.20 19.78
CA LEU A 332 -20.53 11.54 20.73
C LEU A 332 -20.15 11.75 22.23
N ASP A 333 -18.95 12.25 22.55
CA ASP A 333 -18.54 12.54 23.93
C ASP A 333 -19.42 13.65 24.54
N PRO A 334 -20.08 13.42 25.70
CA PRO A 334 -20.97 14.40 26.32
C PRO A 334 -20.32 15.76 26.64
N ASP A 335 -19.01 15.80 26.92
CA ASP A 335 -18.32 17.07 27.17
C ASP A 335 -18.05 17.83 25.87
N VAL A 336 -17.84 17.11 24.77
CA VAL A 336 -17.68 17.72 23.43
C VAL A 336 -19.03 18.21 22.93
N GLN A 337 -20.12 17.49 23.18
CA GLN A 337 -21.49 17.91 22.83
C GLN A 337 -21.85 19.30 23.35
N LYS A 338 -21.43 19.63 24.58
CA LYS A 338 -21.64 20.96 25.17
C LYS A 338 -21.00 22.08 24.35
N LEU A 339 -19.87 21.82 23.69
CA LEU A 339 -19.14 22.83 22.91
C LEU A 339 -19.86 23.24 21.63
N TYR A 340 -20.70 22.37 21.09
CA TYR A 340 -21.40 22.60 19.83
C TYR A 340 -22.93 22.55 19.95
N ALA A 341 -23.48 22.50 21.16
CA ALA A 341 -24.92 22.43 21.41
C ALA A 341 -25.75 23.54 20.74
N HIS A 342 -25.13 24.68 20.44
CA HIS A 342 -25.77 25.83 19.77
C HIS A 342 -25.49 25.91 18.27
N VAL A 343 -24.65 25.00 17.74
CA VAL A 343 -24.30 24.98 16.32
C VAL A 343 -25.43 24.31 15.54
N ASN A 344 -25.83 24.92 14.41
CA ASN A 344 -26.81 24.31 13.53
C ASN A 344 -26.35 22.92 13.05
N ASN A 345 -27.25 21.95 13.10
CA ASN A 345 -27.03 20.54 12.73
C ASN A 345 -26.40 20.33 11.34
N TRP A 346 -26.90 21.03 10.32
CA TRP A 346 -26.38 20.92 8.95
C TRP A 346 -24.99 21.54 8.82
N LEU A 347 -24.75 22.64 9.54
CA LEU A 347 -23.43 23.24 9.61
C LEU A 347 -22.45 22.31 10.33
N LEU A 348 -22.84 21.73 11.47
CA LEU A 348 -22.04 20.77 12.22
C LEU A 348 -21.71 19.53 11.38
N PHE A 349 -22.68 18.99 10.65
CA PHE A 349 -22.46 17.88 9.72
C PHE A 349 -21.50 18.25 8.59
N SER A 350 -21.65 19.43 8.00
CA SER A 350 -20.76 19.94 6.95
C SER A 350 -19.31 20.10 7.46
N LEU A 351 -19.15 20.66 8.68
CA LEU A 351 -17.87 20.78 9.35
C LEU A 351 -17.26 19.40 9.65
N TYR A 352 -18.07 18.45 10.13
CA TYR A 352 -17.63 17.07 10.35
C TYR A 352 -17.11 16.43 9.06
N VAL A 353 -17.84 16.51 7.95
CA VAL A 353 -17.38 15.98 6.65
C VAL A 353 -16.10 16.67 6.19
N ALA A 354 -15.99 18.00 6.35
CA ALA A 354 -14.77 18.74 6.02
C ALA A 354 -13.56 18.28 6.85
N ILE A 355 -13.74 18.07 8.16
CA ILE A 355 -12.70 17.57 9.07
C ILE A 355 -12.32 16.13 8.70
N VAL A 356 -13.30 15.27 8.38
CA VAL A 356 -13.06 13.89 7.92
C VAL A 356 -12.17 13.90 6.67
N ILE A 357 -12.51 14.72 5.66
CA ILE A 357 -11.72 14.85 4.43
C ILE A 357 -10.31 15.38 4.73
N LEU A 358 -10.20 16.39 5.59
CA LEU A 358 -8.91 16.97 5.99
C LEU A 358 -8.00 15.93 6.69
N VAL A 359 -8.51 15.28 7.74
CA VAL A 359 -7.76 14.26 8.49
C VAL A 359 -7.44 13.06 7.60
N ALA A 360 -8.36 12.65 6.72
CA ALA A 360 -8.11 11.60 5.75
C ALA A 360 -7.01 11.98 4.75
N HIS A 361 -7.00 13.22 4.26
CA HIS A 361 -5.97 13.72 3.37
C HIS A 361 -4.60 13.72 4.06
N LEU A 362 -4.52 14.18 5.32
CA LEU A 362 -3.30 14.15 6.12
C LEU A 362 -2.82 12.71 6.33
N ASN A 363 -3.70 11.80 6.73
CA ASN A 363 -3.36 10.38 6.88
C ASN A 363 -2.86 9.77 5.56
N PHE A 364 -3.52 10.10 4.45
CA PHE A 364 -3.12 9.63 3.13
C PHE A 364 -1.74 10.16 2.71
N ALA A 365 -1.50 11.47 2.87
CA ALA A 365 -0.28 12.13 2.43
C ALA A 365 0.92 11.77 3.31
N LEU A 366 0.71 11.65 4.63
CA LEU A 366 1.75 11.43 5.62
C LEU A 366 2.00 9.93 5.87
N VAL A 367 0.97 9.10 5.88
CA VAL A 367 1.11 7.68 6.26
C VAL A 367 0.92 6.78 5.04
N GLU A 368 -0.25 6.82 4.42
CA GLU A 368 -0.61 5.83 3.40
C GLU A 368 0.32 5.87 2.18
N SER A 369 0.52 7.04 1.58
CA SER A 369 1.28 7.21 0.35
C SER A 369 2.78 6.92 0.52
N PRO A 370 3.47 7.44 1.56
CA PRO A 370 4.87 7.13 1.81
C PRO A 370 5.12 5.65 2.09
N PHE A 371 4.33 5.03 2.98
CA PHE A 371 4.52 3.61 3.29
C PHE A 371 4.19 2.71 2.09
N ARG A 372 3.19 3.06 1.28
CA ARG A 372 2.90 2.32 0.05
C ARG A 372 4.05 2.39 -0.95
N LYS A 373 4.79 3.51 -1.03
CA LYS A 373 6.01 3.62 -1.85
C LYS A 373 7.14 2.78 -1.25
N LEU A 374 7.39 2.88 0.05
CA LEU A 374 8.42 2.12 0.77
C LEU A 374 8.25 0.61 0.58
N PHE A 375 7.07 0.07 0.85
CA PHE A 375 6.80 -1.36 0.76
C PHE A 375 6.98 -1.90 -0.67
N ARG A 376 6.64 -1.09 -1.69
CA ARG A 376 6.92 -1.44 -3.09
C ARG A 376 8.42 -1.47 -3.39
N GLN A 377 9.20 -0.52 -2.87
CA GLN A 377 10.66 -0.49 -3.06
C GLN A 377 11.38 -1.64 -2.33
N LEU A 378 10.97 -1.95 -1.09
CA LEU A 378 11.47 -3.10 -0.32
C LEU A 378 11.25 -4.41 -1.07
N SER A 379 10.04 -4.59 -1.62
CA SER A 379 9.70 -5.78 -2.38
C SER A 379 10.43 -5.92 -3.72
N ALA A 380 11.01 -4.83 -4.24
CA ALA A 380 11.79 -4.82 -5.48
C ALA A 380 13.30 -5.05 -5.23
N GLY A 381 13.73 -5.26 -3.98
CA GLY A 381 15.15 -5.42 -3.63
C GLY A 381 15.98 -4.14 -3.81
N SER A 382 15.33 -3.01 -4.07
CA SER A 382 15.97 -1.72 -4.40
C SER A 382 16.44 -0.90 -3.19
N VAL A 383 16.24 -1.43 -1.98
CA VAL A 383 16.62 -0.77 -0.73
C VAL A 383 17.49 -1.72 0.09
N THR A 384 18.79 -1.46 0.14
CA THR A 384 19.67 -1.99 1.19
C THR A 384 19.40 -1.20 2.46
N CYS A 385 18.30 -1.51 3.16
CA CYS A 385 18.07 -0.94 4.48
C CYS A 385 19.18 -1.44 5.41
N GLY A 386 20.17 -0.58 5.68
CA GLY A 386 20.83 -0.63 6.99
C GLY A 386 19.75 -0.62 8.07
N LEU A 387 19.98 -1.37 9.15
CA LEU A 387 19.07 -1.69 10.26
C LEU A 387 18.50 -0.49 11.06
N TRP A 388 18.08 0.59 10.40
CA TRP A 388 17.73 1.87 11.01
C TRP A 388 16.22 2.16 11.22
N PRO A 389 15.22 1.46 10.64
CA PRO A 389 13.82 1.81 10.96
C PRO A 389 13.35 1.31 12.33
N TRP A 390 13.92 0.20 12.82
CA TRP A 390 13.37 -0.52 13.97
C TRP A 390 13.80 0.07 15.33
N SER A 391 15.03 0.57 15.43
CA SER A 391 15.52 1.27 16.63
C SER A 391 14.76 2.56 16.90
N CYS A 392 14.37 3.30 15.86
CA CYS A 392 13.61 4.54 16.01
C CYS A 392 12.14 4.29 16.37
N LEU A 393 11.52 3.20 15.85
CA LEU A 393 10.18 2.79 16.27
C LEU A 393 10.19 2.38 17.76
N LEU A 394 11.24 1.70 18.21
CA LEU A 394 11.44 1.35 19.62
C LEU A 394 11.65 2.58 20.51
N VAL A 395 12.40 3.58 20.06
CA VAL A 395 12.58 4.86 20.80
C VAL A 395 11.28 5.67 20.84
N ALA A 396 10.52 5.72 19.74
CA ALA A 396 9.20 6.37 19.71
C ALA A 396 8.19 5.64 20.61
N LEU A 397 8.22 4.30 20.64
CA LEU A 397 7.38 3.50 21.55
C LEU A 397 7.82 3.64 23.02
N GLN A 398 9.12 3.76 23.30
CA GLN A 398 9.66 4.01 24.64
C GLN A 398 9.35 5.43 25.16
N ALA A 399 9.30 6.42 24.28
CA ALA A 399 8.88 7.78 24.66
C ALA A 399 7.39 7.87 25.03
N VAL A 400 6.57 6.94 24.53
CA VAL A 400 5.12 6.89 24.75
C VAL A 400 4.74 6.16 26.06
N THR A 401 5.64 5.38 26.67
CA THR A 401 5.26 4.52 27.82
C THR A 401 5.40 5.17 29.20
N VAL A 402 6.03 6.34 29.35
CA VAL A 402 6.44 6.79 30.70
C VAL A 402 5.42 7.66 31.44
N GLU A 403 4.51 8.42 30.80
CA GLU A 403 3.67 9.36 31.60
C GLU A 403 2.29 9.74 31.04
N ILE A 404 1.66 8.91 30.20
CA ILE A 404 0.38 9.27 29.54
C ILE A 404 -0.79 9.49 30.51
N LYS A 405 -0.77 8.92 31.72
CA LYS A 405 -1.91 8.98 32.64
C LYS A 405 -2.28 10.41 33.10
N SER A 406 -1.32 11.33 33.22
CA SER A 406 -1.55 12.67 33.77
C SER A 406 -1.90 13.74 32.74
N TRP A 407 -1.85 13.43 31.44
CA TRP A 407 -1.99 14.46 30.40
C TRP A 407 -3.44 14.71 30.03
N SER A 408 -3.81 15.97 29.79
CA SER A 408 -5.10 16.34 29.18
C SER A 408 -5.26 15.71 27.79
N LYS A 409 -6.50 15.40 27.37
CA LYS A 409 -6.81 14.82 26.03
C LYS A 409 -6.13 15.60 24.88
N TRP A 410 -6.10 16.94 24.97
CA TRP A 410 -5.42 17.82 24.00
C TRP A 410 -3.91 17.60 23.92
N LYS A 411 -3.19 17.55 25.05
CA LYS A 411 -1.75 17.30 25.08
C LYS A 411 -1.38 15.93 24.49
N ARG A 412 -2.21 14.90 24.72
CA ARG A 412 -2.02 13.57 24.15
C ARG A 412 -2.20 13.57 22.63
N LEU A 413 -3.23 14.26 22.13
CA LEU A 413 -3.49 14.40 20.70
C LEU A 413 -2.40 15.20 19.98
N VAL A 414 -1.95 16.31 20.58
CA VAL A 414 -0.85 17.14 20.03
C VAL A 414 0.45 16.36 19.97
N ILE A 415 0.85 15.68 21.05
CA ILE A 415 2.08 14.90 21.06
C ILE A 415 1.97 13.66 20.17
N PHE A 416 0.79 13.06 20.01
CA PHE A 416 0.57 12.02 19.01
C PHE A 416 0.74 12.54 17.58
N LEU A 417 0.16 13.70 17.26
CA LEU A 417 0.33 14.35 15.96
C LEU A 417 1.80 14.73 15.73
N GLU A 418 2.50 15.24 16.75
CA GLU A 418 3.93 15.56 16.68
C GLU A 418 4.80 14.31 16.54
N CYS A 419 4.58 13.25 17.32
CA CYS A 419 5.36 12.01 17.21
C CYS A 419 5.10 11.28 15.89
N THR A 420 3.84 11.22 15.44
CA THR A 420 3.50 10.62 14.14
C THR A 420 4.06 11.46 13.01
N PHE A 421 3.99 12.79 13.11
CA PHE A 421 4.60 13.70 12.16
C PHE A 421 6.13 13.57 12.17
N ILE A 422 6.78 13.51 13.32
CA ILE A 422 8.25 13.38 13.44
C ILE A 422 8.72 12.03 12.91
N VAL A 423 8.06 10.91 13.26
CA VAL A 423 8.43 9.58 12.76
C VAL A 423 8.21 9.50 11.26
N THR A 424 7.06 9.97 10.76
CA THR A 424 6.80 10.05 9.32
C THR A 424 7.79 10.97 8.62
N PHE A 425 8.04 12.16 9.16
CA PHE A 425 8.95 13.15 8.60
C PHE A 425 10.38 12.62 8.56
N MET A 426 10.84 11.95 9.62
CA MET A 426 12.15 11.31 9.68
C MET A 426 12.26 10.15 8.70
N ILE A 427 11.22 9.35 8.51
CA ILE A 427 11.19 8.27 7.51
C ILE A 427 11.19 8.85 6.08
N VAL A 428 10.39 9.88 5.83
CA VAL A 428 10.32 10.58 4.53
C VAL A 428 11.62 11.30 4.23
N MET A 429 12.26 11.91 5.24
CA MET A 429 13.57 12.54 5.10
C MET A 429 14.67 11.50 4.91
N ALA A 430 14.65 10.37 5.62
CA ALA A 430 15.57 9.26 5.39
C ALA A 430 15.42 8.70 3.97
N GLN A 431 14.19 8.56 3.47
CA GLN A 431 13.93 8.17 2.08
C GLN A 431 14.38 9.22 1.06
N ARG A 432 14.24 10.51 1.38
CA ARG A 432 14.81 11.60 0.55
C ARG A 432 16.34 11.57 0.57
N VAL A 433 16.96 11.29 1.71
CA VAL A 433 18.42 11.14 1.84
C VAL A 433 18.89 9.90 1.07
N GLU A 434 18.15 8.80 1.06
CA GLU A 434 18.43 7.61 0.24
C GLU A 434 18.20 7.90 -1.26
N ALA A 435 17.18 8.70 -1.61
CA ALA A 435 16.97 9.16 -2.99
C ALA A 435 18.06 10.15 -3.43
N ILE A 436 18.63 10.93 -2.51
CA ILE A 436 19.83 11.74 -2.72
C ILE A 436 21.08 10.83 -2.86
N LYS A 437 21.15 9.68 -2.18
CA LYS A 437 22.20 8.67 -2.47
C LYS A 437 22.04 8.04 -3.85
N ASN A 438 20.80 7.91 -4.35
CA ASN A 438 20.47 7.46 -5.72
C ASN A 438 20.40 8.62 -6.74
N ARG A 439 21.17 9.70 -6.53
CA ARG A 439 21.26 10.86 -7.45
C ARG A 439 21.80 10.51 -8.85
N PHE A 440 22.46 9.37 -8.98
CA PHE A 440 23.16 8.96 -10.20
C PHE A 440 22.44 7.82 -10.92
N GLN A 441 22.11 8.03 -12.20
CA GLN A 441 21.70 6.94 -13.08
C GLN A 441 22.94 6.25 -13.66
N PHE A 442 23.31 5.10 -13.11
CA PHE A 442 24.44 4.31 -13.58
C PHE A 442 24.14 3.60 -14.90
N LYS A 443 24.98 3.82 -15.90
CA LYS A 443 25.02 3.07 -17.16
C LYS A 443 26.31 2.25 -17.22
N PRO A 444 26.24 0.95 -17.56
CA PRO A 444 27.44 0.16 -17.76
C PRO A 444 28.23 0.68 -18.96
N VAL A 445 29.54 0.82 -18.80
CA VAL A 445 30.47 1.03 -19.91
C VAL A 445 30.80 -0.35 -20.44
N MET A 446 30.42 -0.63 -21.69
CA MET A 446 30.72 -1.91 -22.33
C MET A 446 32.24 -2.11 -22.40
N LEU A 447 32.75 -2.95 -21.51
CA LEU A 447 34.09 -3.51 -21.64
C LEU A 447 34.01 -4.60 -22.70
N ALA A 448 34.94 -4.60 -23.67
CA ALA A 448 34.96 -5.62 -24.70
C ALA A 448 35.11 -7.04 -24.11
N ARG A 449 35.82 -7.19 -22.98
CA ARG A 449 35.95 -8.38 -22.13
C ARG A 449 36.39 -7.98 -20.71
N ASN A 450 36.31 -8.90 -19.74
CA ASN A 450 36.87 -8.71 -18.40
C ASN A 450 38.39 -8.48 -18.48
N ILE A 451 38.89 -7.52 -17.70
CA ILE A 451 40.30 -7.14 -17.72
C ILE A 451 41.00 -7.76 -16.52
N ASN A 452 42.01 -8.59 -16.78
CA ASN A 452 42.73 -9.32 -15.76
C ASN A 452 44.17 -8.80 -15.62
N PHE A 453 44.53 -8.38 -14.41
CA PHE A 453 45.87 -7.95 -14.03
C PHE A 453 46.59 -9.11 -13.34
N ALA A 454 47.45 -9.79 -14.09
CA ALA A 454 48.34 -10.87 -13.63
C ALA A 454 47.66 -11.96 -12.76
N ASN A 455 46.39 -12.31 -13.02
CA ASN A 455 45.58 -13.24 -12.22
C ASN A 455 45.41 -12.86 -10.75
N LYS A 456 45.66 -11.60 -10.38
CA LYS A 456 45.50 -11.08 -9.02
C LYS A 456 44.24 -10.24 -8.86
N LEU A 457 43.88 -9.49 -9.90
CA LEU A 457 42.76 -8.56 -9.88
C LEU A 457 42.00 -8.62 -11.20
N LEU A 458 40.69 -8.79 -11.11
CA LEU A 458 39.77 -8.76 -12.24
C LEU A 458 38.94 -7.48 -12.17
N LEU A 459 38.98 -6.67 -13.22
CA LEU A 459 37.99 -5.62 -13.44
C LEU A 459 36.83 -6.24 -14.23
N GLU A 460 35.71 -6.39 -13.53
CA GLU A 460 34.49 -7.05 -14.04
C GLU A 460 33.55 -6.03 -14.67
N GLU A 461 33.35 -4.89 -14.01
CA GLU A 461 32.40 -3.89 -14.47
C GLU A 461 32.89 -2.46 -14.22
N VAL A 462 32.59 -1.59 -15.18
CA VAL A 462 32.74 -0.14 -15.06
C VAL A 462 31.36 0.47 -15.29
N GLN A 463 30.85 1.23 -14.32
CA GLN A 463 29.59 1.95 -14.45
C GLN A 463 29.84 3.45 -14.34
N LEU A 464 29.14 4.23 -15.17
CA LEU A 464 29.13 5.68 -15.12
C LEU A 464 27.74 6.15 -14.71
N GLY A 465 27.67 6.76 -13.54
CA GLY A 465 26.51 7.45 -13.00
C GLY A 465 26.50 8.91 -13.38
N TYR A 466 25.37 9.43 -13.87
CA TYR A 466 25.25 10.85 -14.21
C TYR A 466 24.20 11.55 -13.35
N ALA A 467 24.52 12.77 -12.93
CA ALA A 467 23.65 13.73 -12.26
C ALA A 467 23.82 15.12 -12.91
N LYS A 468 22.91 16.06 -12.63
CA LYS A 468 22.82 17.36 -13.32
C LYS A 468 24.15 18.14 -13.41
N ASP A 469 24.99 18.06 -12.37
CA ASP A 469 26.28 18.78 -12.27
C ASP A 469 27.45 17.88 -11.80
N SER A 470 27.26 16.56 -11.79
CA SER A 470 28.30 15.61 -11.34
C SER A 470 28.23 14.28 -12.06
N MET A 471 29.37 13.60 -12.15
CA MET A 471 29.50 12.24 -12.68
C MET A 471 30.04 11.33 -11.57
N LYS A 472 29.64 10.07 -11.53
CA LYS A 472 30.16 9.10 -10.57
C LYS A 472 30.65 7.85 -11.29
N LEU A 473 31.94 7.56 -11.18
CA LEU A 473 32.53 6.32 -11.67
C LEU A 473 32.39 5.26 -10.59
N ARG A 474 31.82 4.11 -10.94
CA ARG A 474 31.84 2.91 -10.11
C ARG A 474 32.66 1.84 -10.81
N LEU A 475 33.64 1.29 -10.11
CA LEU A 475 34.47 0.18 -10.55
C LEU A 475 34.18 -1.05 -9.69
N VAL A 476 33.83 -2.16 -10.33
CA VAL A 476 33.63 -3.44 -9.66
C VAL A 476 34.88 -4.29 -9.88
N LEU A 477 35.63 -4.50 -8.81
CA LEU A 477 36.93 -5.15 -8.83
C LEU A 477 36.89 -6.40 -7.96
N HIS A 478 37.31 -7.53 -8.55
CA HIS A 478 37.35 -8.82 -7.88
C HIS A 478 38.80 -9.24 -7.64
N SER A 479 39.15 -9.45 -6.38
CA SER A 479 40.43 -10.06 -6.02
C SER A 479 40.35 -11.56 -6.28
N LEU A 480 41.28 -12.06 -7.10
CA LEU A 480 41.37 -13.47 -7.43
C LEU A 480 42.25 -14.27 -6.45
N GLY A 481 42.99 -13.55 -5.57
CA GLY A 481 43.84 -14.15 -4.54
C GLY A 481 43.16 -14.28 -3.17
N ARG A 482 43.46 -15.37 -2.45
CA ARG A 482 42.94 -15.65 -1.08
C ARG A 482 43.64 -14.86 0.04
N ASN A 483 44.69 -14.08 -0.26
CA ASN A 483 45.49 -13.34 0.71
C ASN A 483 45.26 -11.83 0.64
N ILE A 484 45.65 -11.10 1.70
CA ILE A 484 45.66 -9.63 1.76
C ILE A 484 46.28 -9.08 0.45
N PRO A 485 45.64 -8.13 -0.23
CA PRO A 485 46.11 -7.63 -1.53
C PRO A 485 47.54 -7.09 -1.39
N ASP A 486 48.48 -7.68 -2.14
CA ASP A 486 49.89 -7.28 -2.19
C ASP A 486 50.17 -6.28 -3.32
N TYR A 487 49.12 -5.60 -3.78
CA TYR A 487 49.14 -4.67 -4.91
C TYR A 487 48.45 -3.35 -4.56
N SER A 488 48.96 -2.24 -5.09
CA SER A 488 48.25 -0.96 -5.06
C SER A 488 47.64 -0.68 -6.42
N THR A 489 46.53 0.06 -6.41
CA THR A 489 45.83 0.48 -7.62
C THR A 489 45.92 2.00 -7.73
N ARG A 490 46.23 2.50 -8.93
CA ARG A 490 46.17 3.93 -9.24
C ARG A 490 45.26 4.17 -10.40
N LEU A 491 44.39 5.15 -10.23
CA LEU A 491 43.49 5.62 -11.25
C LEU A 491 43.96 6.97 -11.76
N VAL A 492 44.06 7.10 -13.08
CA VAL A 492 44.60 8.28 -13.77
C VAL A 492 43.57 8.78 -14.78
N PHE A 493 43.32 10.07 -14.80
CA PHE A 493 42.40 10.69 -15.76
C PHE A 493 43.18 11.36 -16.88
N TYR A 494 42.76 11.18 -18.12
CA TYR A 494 43.43 11.75 -19.30
C TYR A 494 42.53 12.71 -20.05
N ASP A 495 43.12 13.82 -20.52
CA ASP A 495 42.47 14.75 -21.43
C ASP A 495 42.57 14.30 -22.90
N GLY A 496 41.97 15.08 -23.80
CA GLY A 496 42.04 14.84 -25.26
C GLY A 496 43.44 14.96 -25.87
N LYS A 497 44.44 15.40 -25.10
CA LYS A 497 45.86 15.45 -25.47
C LYS A 497 46.69 14.34 -24.79
N ALA A 498 46.02 13.37 -24.16
CA ALA A 498 46.62 12.29 -23.38
C ALA A 498 47.46 12.77 -22.17
N CYS A 499 47.24 13.99 -21.69
CA CYS A 499 47.85 14.50 -20.47
C CYS A 499 47.05 14.08 -19.23
N ALA A 500 47.74 13.71 -18.15
CA ALA A 500 47.10 13.28 -16.92
C ALA A 500 46.51 14.49 -16.16
N ILE A 501 45.18 14.54 -16.03
CA ILE A 501 44.44 15.61 -15.35
C ILE A 501 44.43 15.39 -13.83
N ALA A 502 44.24 14.14 -13.40
CA ALA A 502 44.17 13.78 -11.98
C ALA A 502 44.68 12.34 -11.76
N LYS A 503 45.19 12.08 -10.56
CA LYS A 503 45.72 10.77 -10.13
C LYS A 503 45.22 10.45 -8.74
N TYR A 504 44.78 9.22 -8.53
CA TYR A 504 44.28 8.73 -7.24
C TYR A 504 44.94 7.41 -6.91
N ASP A 505 45.58 7.35 -5.74
CA ASP A 505 46.31 6.20 -5.24
C ASP A 505 45.52 5.48 -4.17
N TYR A 506 45.43 4.15 -4.32
CA TYR A 506 44.71 3.28 -3.41
C TYR A 506 45.69 2.27 -2.82
N PRO A 507 46.23 2.55 -1.62
CA PRO A 507 47.13 1.64 -0.94
C PRO A 507 46.38 0.38 -0.47
N PRO A 508 47.08 -0.74 -0.22
CA PRO A 508 46.47 -1.99 0.26
C PRO A 508 45.65 -1.84 1.55
N GLU A 509 46.03 -0.90 2.40
CA GLU A 509 45.45 -0.69 3.73
C GLU A 509 44.03 -0.13 3.68
N ALA A 510 43.71 0.69 2.67
CA ALA A 510 42.36 1.21 2.44
C ALA A 510 41.34 0.10 2.14
N LYS A 511 41.82 -1.11 1.77
CA LYS A 511 41.00 -2.28 1.41
C LYS A 511 40.79 -3.26 2.58
N ARG A 512 41.38 -3.01 3.77
CA ARG A 512 41.33 -3.93 4.92
C ARG A 512 39.99 -3.97 5.67
N HIS A 513 39.05 -3.06 5.39
CA HIS A 513 37.79 -2.95 6.13
C HIS A 513 36.61 -3.80 5.58
N MET A 514 36.81 -4.62 4.54
CA MET A 514 35.74 -5.46 3.95
C MET A 514 35.91 -6.94 4.28
N TYR A 515 35.38 -7.37 5.44
CA TYR A 515 35.13 -8.78 5.74
C TYR A 515 33.69 -9.13 5.35
N LEU A 516 33.47 -9.47 4.07
CA LEU A 516 32.26 -10.12 3.56
C LEU A 516 32.67 -11.36 2.73
N PRO A 517 31.79 -12.36 2.53
CA PRO A 517 32.16 -13.68 1.99
C PRO A 517 32.55 -13.69 0.50
N THR A 518 32.41 -12.56 -0.18
CA THR A 518 32.71 -12.38 -1.60
C THR A 518 33.99 -11.58 -1.73
N SER A 519 35.00 -12.11 -2.43
CA SER A 519 36.30 -11.46 -2.68
C SER A 519 36.22 -10.25 -3.64
N SER A 520 35.09 -9.56 -3.64
CA SER A 520 34.73 -8.43 -4.48
C SER A 520 34.67 -7.15 -3.66
N TRP A 521 35.22 -6.07 -4.20
CA TRP A 521 35.08 -4.74 -3.62
C TRP A 521 34.64 -3.76 -4.70
N ILE A 522 33.79 -2.82 -4.29
CA ILE A 522 33.23 -1.79 -5.16
C ILE A 522 33.93 -0.48 -4.80
N ASP A 523 34.53 0.17 -5.79
CA ASP A 523 35.05 1.54 -5.63
C ASP A 523 34.11 2.52 -6.33
N GLU A 524 33.84 3.63 -5.65
CA GLU A 524 32.96 4.69 -6.16
C GLU A 524 33.64 6.06 -6.02
N LYS A 525 33.81 6.76 -7.14
CA LYS A 525 34.39 8.10 -7.17
C LYS A 525 33.45 9.09 -7.85
N GLU A 526 33.12 10.17 -7.15
CA GLU A 526 32.32 11.28 -7.68
C GLU A 526 33.22 12.40 -8.22
N PHE A 527 32.78 13.02 -9.31
CA PHE A 527 33.44 14.10 -10.05
C PHE A 527 32.49 15.27 -10.20
N THR A 528 33.06 16.47 -10.12
CA THR A 528 32.38 17.73 -10.39
C THR A 528 32.34 18.03 -11.89
N ALA A 529 31.36 18.82 -12.35
CA ALA A 529 31.24 19.22 -13.75
C ALA A 529 32.52 19.86 -14.34
N SER A 530 33.32 20.56 -13.54
CA SER A 530 34.60 21.13 -13.95
C SER A 530 35.65 20.07 -14.29
N GLU A 531 35.68 18.96 -13.56
CA GLU A 531 36.63 17.86 -13.78
C GLU A 531 36.25 17.03 -15.02
N CYS A 532 34.95 16.94 -15.34
CA CYS A 532 34.45 16.20 -16.50
C CYS A 532 34.65 16.92 -17.84
N LYS A 533 34.79 18.25 -17.84
CA LYS A 533 34.75 19.07 -19.08
C LYS A 533 35.79 18.68 -20.14
N ASN A 534 36.94 18.17 -19.70
CA ASN A 534 38.06 17.77 -20.58
C ASN A 534 38.40 16.28 -20.50
N LEU A 535 37.61 15.47 -19.77
CA LEU A 535 37.90 14.06 -19.57
C LEU A 535 37.59 13.25 -20.83
N VAL A 536 38.59 12.58 -21.37
CA VAL A 536 38.44 11.73 -22.58
C VAL A 536 38.64 10.25 -22.24
N ALA A 537 39.50 9.93 -21.27
CA ALA A 537 39.72 8.55 -20.88
C ALA A 537 40.19 8.37 -19.45
N ILE A 538 39.99 7.15 -18.92
CA ILE A 538 40.39 6.77 -17.56
C ILE A 538 41.39 5.63 -17.65
N GLY A 539 42.59 5.84 -17.11
CA GLY A 539 43.62 4.83 -16.91
C GLY A 539 43.51 4.12 -15.59
N LEU A 540 43.54 2.79 -15.59
CA LEU A 540 43.79 2.00 -14.38
C LEU A 540 45.19 1.38 -14.44
N THR A 541 45.95 1.53 -13.36
CA THR A 541 47.30 0.96 -13.18
C THR A 541 47.39 0.17 -11.89
N VAL A 542 48.10 -0.94 -11.92
CA VAL A 542 48.26 -1.83 -10.77
C VAL A 542 49.74 -2.19 -10.62
N TRP A 543 50.30 -2.05 -9.42
CA TRP A 543 51.69 -2.42 -9.14
C TRP A 543 51.83 -3.29 -7.89
N SER A 544 52.85 -4.14 -7.88
CA SER A 544 53.26 -4.92 -6.70
C SER A 544 53.76 -3.98 -5.59
N VAL A 545 53.34 -4.23 -4.35
CA VAL A 545 53.83 -3.51 -3.15
C VAL A 545 55.07 -4.18 -2.56
N LYS A 546 55.37 -5.43 -2.95
CA LYS A 546 56.60 -6.11 -2.56
C LYS A 546 57.72 -5.82 -3.57
N PRO A 547 58.94 -5.48 -3.10
CA PRO A 547 60.09 -5.31 -3.97
C PRO A 547 60.41 -6.61 -4.76
N PRO A 548 60.81 -6.50 -6.03
CA PRO A 548 60.89 -5.28 -6.82
C PRO A 548 59.48 -4.74 -7.18
N TYR A 549 59.26 -3.43 -7.01
CA TYR A 549 58.02 -2.76 -7.39
C TYR A 549 57.85 -2.83 -8.90
N GLN A 550 56.98 -3.72 -9.38
CA GLN A 550 56.73 -3.92 -10.80
C GLN A 550 55.26 -3.65 -11.14
N LEU A 551 55.04 -3.03 -12.30
CA LEU A 551 53.72 -2.89 -12.89
C LEU A 551 53.21 -4.28 -13.27
N LEU A 552 52.00 -4.61 -12.82
CA LEU A 552 51.39 -5.89 -13.15
C LEU A 552 50.95 -5.87 -14.62
N PRO A 553 51.34 -6.87 -15.43
CA PRO A 553 50.93 -6.94 -16.82
C PRO A 553 49.42 -7.19 -16.94
N VAL A 554 48.82 -6.57 -17.94
CA VAL A 554 47.44 -6.80 -18.34
C VAL A 554 47.42 -7.92 -19.37
N ALA A 555 46.57 -8.93 -19.19
CA ALA A 555 46.40 -9.97 -20.20
C ALA A 555 45.48 -9.50 -21.35
N PHE A 556 45.95 -8.57 -22.21
CA PHE A 556 45.26 -8.13 -23.45
C PHE A 556 46.26 -7.58 -24.50
N PRO A 557 46.02 -7.72 -25.83
CA PRO A 557 46.97 -7.29 -26.86
C PRO A 557 46.72 -5.83 -27.24
N GLY A 558 47.55 -4.92 -26.74
CA GLY A 558 47.56 -3.51 -27.11
C GLY A 558 48.47 -2.74 -26.17
N GLU A 559 49.65 -2.36 -26.65
CA GLU A 559 50.70 -1.71 -25.87
C GLU A 559 50.20 -0.45 -25.14
N LEU A 560 50.41 -0.44 -23.82
CA LEU A 560 50.50 0.75 -22.98
C LEU A 560 51.03 0.31 -21.61
N ASN A 561 52.34 0.08 -21.44
CA ASN A 561 53.07 0.02 -20.16
C ASN A 561 52.26 -0.36 -18.88
N GLY A 562 51.50 -1.46 -18.88
CA GLY A 562 50.66 -1.91 -17.74
C GLY A 562 49.43 -1.04 -17.39
N LYS A 563 48.99 -0.13 -18.26
CA LYS A 563 47.82 0.74 -18.06
C LYS A 563 46.66 0.33 -18.97
N VAL A 564 45.44 0.35 -18.43
CA VAL A 564 44.21 0.16 -19.24
C VAL A 564 43.50 1.48 -19.39
N ILE A 565 43.39 1.96 -20.63
CA ILE A 565 42.64 3.17 -20.99
C ILE A 565 41.19 2.77 -21.28
N ILE A 566 40.27 3.24 -20.45
CA ILE A 566 38.82 3.08 -20.61
C ILE A 566 38.31 4.31 -21.35
N PRO A 567 37.86 4.19 -22.61
CA PRO A 567 37.35 5.32 -23.37
C PRO A 567 36.03 5.81 -22.77
N VAL A 568 35.91 7.12 -22.53
CA VAL A 568 34.67 7.76 -22.09
C VAL A 568 34.04 8.42 -23.33
N ALA A 569 32.85 7.99 -23.73
CA ALA A 569 32.20 8.52 -24.93
C ALA A 569 31.85 10.01 -24.75
N SER A 570 32.52 10.89 -25.49
CA SER A 570 32.38 12.36 -25.40
C SER A 570 30.97 12.87 -25.71
N GLN A 571 30.15 12.09 -26.43
CA GLN A 571 28.75 12.44 -26.74
C GLN A 571 27.82 12.38 -25.52
N LEU A 572 28.22 11.76 -24.41
CA LEU A 572 27.44 11.68 -23.18
C LEU A 572 27.65 12.88 -22.23
N ILE A 573 28.59 13.78 -22.56
CA ILE A 573 29.00 14.94 -21.74
C ILE A 573 28.40 16.27 -22.29
N LYS A 574 27.58 16.21 -23.35
CA LYS A 574 26.90 17.39 -23.90
C LYS A 574 25.56 17.69 -23.23
#